data_AF-A0A3L7SN70-F1
#
_entry.id   AF-A0A3L7SN70-F1
#
_cell.length_a   1.000
_cell.length_b   1.000
_cell.length_c   1.000
_cell.angle_alpha   90.00
_cell.angle_beta   90.00
_cell.angle_gamma   90.00
#
_symmetry.space_group_name_H-M   'P 1'
#
loop_
_entity.id
_entity.type
_entity.pdbx_description
1 polymer ?
#
loop_
_entity_poly.entity_id
_entity_poly.type
_entity_poly.pdbx_seq_one_letter_code
_entity_poly.pdbx_strand_id
1 'polypeptide(L)'
;DIDLIELNEAFAAQALHCIDELGLDPTRVNVRGGSLAIGHPLGASGTRITTTLLHALRDGGGRYGLATMCIGLGQGIAVLFERVGR
;
A
#
# COMPACT_ATOMS: atom_id res chain seq x y z
N ASP A 1 -4.52 -14.06 -3.11
CA ASP A 1 -3.87 -14.23 -1.80
C ASP A 1 -3.72 -12.95 -1.00
N ILE A 2 -3.43 -11.80 -1.64
CA ILE A 2 -3.31 -10.51 -0.93
C ILE A 2 -4.69 -9.89 -0.70
N ASP A 3 -4.99 -9.53 0.55
CA ASP A 3 -6.27 -8.98 0.95
C ASP A 3 -6.39 -7.47 0.81
N LEU A 4 -5.33 -6.76 1.15
CA LEU A 4 -5.25 -5.31 1.07
C LEU A 4 -3.86 -4.89 0.60
N ILE A 5 -3.81 -3.80 -0.15
CA ILE A 5 -2.57 -3.26 -0.70
C ILE A 5 -2.50 -1.78 -0.34
N GLU A 6 -1.39 -1.38 0.25
CA GLU A 6 -1.01 0.02 0.42
C GLU A 6 0.14 0.31 -0.55
N LEU A 7 -0.19 0.97 -1.65
CA LEU A 7 0.74 1.40 -2.69
C LEU A 7 0.95 2.91 -2.55
N ASN A 8 2.17 3.34 -2.26
CA ASN A 8 2.46 4.76 -2.13
C ASN A 8 2.14 5.51 -3.43
N GLU A 9 1.25 6.50 -3.33
CA GLU A 9 0.84 7.34 -4.45
C GLU A 9 1.82 8.52 -4.60
N ALA A 10 3.06 8.24 -5.02
CA ALA A 10 4.02 9.30 -5.32
C ALA A 10 3.50 10.18 -6.48
N PHE A 11 2.94 9.52 -7.50
CA PHE A 11 2.24 10.15 -8.62
C PHE A 11 1.10 9.24 -9.08
N ALA A 12 -0.03 9.83 -9.49
CA ALA A 12 -1.18 9.07 -9.99
C ALA A 12 -0.82 8.19 -11.21
N ALA A 13 -0.04 8.72 -12.15
CA ALA A 13 0.41 7.98 -13.34
C ALA A 13 1.19 6.72 -12.98
N GLN A 14 2.10 6.80 -12.00
CA GLN A 14 2.87 5.66 -11.51
C GLN A 14 1.97 4.64 -10.79
N ALA A 15 1.09 5.11 -9.90
CA ALA A 15 0.22 4.22 -9.14
C ALA A 15 -0.75 3.46 -10.04
N LEU A 16 -1.40 4.16 -10.97
CA LEU A 16 -2.33 3.57 -11.95
C LEU A 16 -1.63 2.55 -12.85
N HIS A 17 -0.41 2.86 -13.32
CA HIS A 17 0.36 1.90 -14.12
C HIS A 17 0.71 0.63 -13.34
N CYS A 18 1.14 0.74 -12.07
CA CYS A 18 1.41 -0.44 -11.23
C CYS A 18 0.14 -1.27 -10.97
N ILE A 19 -1.01 -0.62 -10.78
CA ILE A 19 -2.30 -1.29 -10.58
C ILE A 19 -2.68 -2.09 -11.83
N ASP A 20 -2.57 -1.47 -13.01
CA ASP A 20 -2.92 -2.07 -14.30
C ASP A 20 -1.98 -3.23 -14.68
N GLU A 21 -0.67 -3.00 -14.68
CA GLU A 21 0.32 -4.01 -15.08
C GLU A 21 0.34 -5.25 -14.19
N LEU A 22 0.06 -5.08 -12.88
CA LEU A 22 0.02 -6.20 -11.94
C LEU A 22 -1.38 -6.80 -11.79
N GLY A 23 -2.39 -6.26 -12.49
CA GLY A 23 -3.78 -6.72 -12.41
C GLY A 23 -4.36 -6.62 -10.99
N LEU A 24 -4.00 -5.57 -10.24
CA LEU A 24 -4.48 -5.40 -8.87
C LEU A 24 -5.95 -5.01 -8.87
N ASP A 25 -6.73 -5.58 -7.95
CA ASP A 25 -8.11 -5.14 -7.71
C ASP A 25 -8.11 -3.73 -7.09
N PRO A 26 -8.60 -2.69 -7.79
CA PRO A 26 -8.57 -1.32 -7.29
C PRO A 26 -9.38 -1.15 -6.00
N THR A 27 -10.35 -2.02 -5.73
CA THR A 27 -11.17 -1.96 -4.51
C THR A 27 -10.41 -2.40 -3.25
N ARG A 28 -9.22 -2.99 -3.42
CA ARG A 28 -8.34 -3.47 -2.35
C ARG A 28 -7.08 -2.62 -2.18
N VAL A 29 -6.87 -1.64 -3.06
CA VAL A 29 -5.71 -0.74 -3.05
C VAL A 29 -6.07 0.56 -2.34
N ASN A 30 -5.25 0.98 -1.37
CA ASN A 30 -5.37 2.26 -0.66
C ASN A 30 -6.80 2.53 -0.14
N VAL A 31 -7.43 1.53 0.47
CA VAL A 31 -8.86 1.55 0.88
C VAL A 31 -9.20 2.64 1.92
N ARG A 32 -8.18 3.29 2.50
CA ARG A 32 -8.30 4.42 3.45
C ARG A 32 -7.80 5.75 2.87
N GLY A 33 -7.59 5.82 1.56
CA GLY A 33 -6.95 6.94 0.87
C GLY A 33 -5.42 6.87 0.96
N GLY A 34 -4.74 7.57 0.05
CA GLY A 34 -3.28 7.52 -0.09
C GLY A 34 -2.60 8.89 -0.11
N SER A 35 -1.33 8.89 -0.51
CA SER A 35 -0.46 10.07 -0.45
C SER A 35 -0.90 11.26 -1.29
N LEU A 36 -1.74 11.07 -2.31
CA LEU A 36 -2.32 12.20 -3.04
C LEU A 36 -3.25 13.03 -2.17
N ALA A 37 -3.97 12.39 -1.24
CA ALA A 37 -4.92 13.04 -0.35
C ALA A 37 -4.29 13.50 0.97
N ILE A 38 -3.48 12.65 1.59
CA ILE A 38 -2.97 12.87 2.96
C ILE A 38 -1.47 13.19 3.02
N GLY A 39 -0.83 13.38 1.87
CA GLY A 39 0.57 13.80 1.75
C GLY A 39 1.59 12.67 1.79
N HIS A 40 2.84 13.04 1.49
CA HIS A 40 3.98 12.12 1.39
C HIS A 40 5.21 12.68 2.12
N PRO A 41 5.24 12.65 3.48
CA PRO A 41 6.45 12.98 4.23
C PRO A 41 7.49 11.88 3.98
N LEU A 42 8.46 12.15 3.10
CA LEU A 42 9.35 11.16 2.47
C LEU A 42 9.82 10.04 3.43
N GLY A 43 10.55 10.40 4.49
CA GLY A 43 11.12 9.42 5.43
C GLY A 43 10.09 8.68 6.30
N ALA A 44 8.90 9.24 6.49
CA ALA A 44 7.85 8.64 7.34
C ALA A 44 6.84 7.80 6.55
N SER A 45 6.81 7.93 5.21
CA SER A 45 5.74 7.38 4.40
C SER A 45 5.69 5.85 4.39
N GLY A 46 6.85 5.18 4.39
CA GLY A 46 6.91 3.71 4.48
C GLY A 46 6.30 3.16 5.78
N THR A 47 6.65 3.77 6.93
CA THR A 47 6.06 3.43 8.23
C THR A 47 4.57 3.74 8.27
N ARG A 48 4.17 4.90 7.75
CA ARG A 48 2.77 5.34 7.69
C ARG A 48 1.91 4.35 6.89
N ILE A 49 2.26 4.04 5.64
CA ILE A 49 1.45 3.12 4.80
C ILE A 49 1.38 1.72 5.41
N THR A 50 2.48 1.26 6.00
CA THR A 50 2.52 -0.02 6.72
C THR A 50 1.54 0.00 7.90
N THR A 51 1.54 1.08 8.67
CA THR A 51 0.65 1.26 9.82
C THR A 51 -0.82 1.29 9.36
N THR A 52 -1.13 2.04 8.30
CA THR A 52 -2.47 2.07 7.69
C THR A 52 -2.92 0.67 7.27
N LEU A 53 -2.06 -0.08 6.57
CA LEU A 53 -2.32 -1.45 6.12
C LEU A 53 -2.65 -2.38 7.30
N LEU A 54 -1.80 -2.38 8.33
CA LEU A 54 -1.97 -3.27 9.49
C LEU A 54 -3.29 -2.99 10.22
N HIS A 55 -3.66 -1.72 10.38
CA HIS A 55 -4.95 -1.35 10.96
C HIS A 55 -6.12 -1.72 10.04
N ALA A 56 -5.99 -1.54 8.72
CA ALA A 56 -7.01 -1.93 7.77
C ALA A 56 -7.24 -3.45 7.74
N LEU A 57 -6.16 -4.25 7.76
CA LEU A 57 -6.25 -5.70 7.90
C LEU A 57 -6.93 -6.09 9.21
N ARG A 58 -6.51 -5.49 10.34
CA ARG A 58 -7.11 -5.78 11.65
C ARG A 58 -8.62 -5.50 11.65
N ASP A 59 -9.02 -4.34 11.16
CA ASP A 59 -10.42 -3.90 11.24
C ASP A 59 -11.30 -4.62 10.19
N GLY A 60 -10.73 -5.02 9.05
CA GLY A 60 -11.44 -5.65 7.93
C GLY A 60 -11.41 -7.17 7.87
N GLY A 61 -10.77 -7.86 8.82
CA GLY A 61 -10.76 -9.34 8.82
C GLY A 61 -9.84 -9.99 7.77
N GLY A 62 -9.06 -9.23 6.98
CA GLY A 62 -8.09 -9.75 6.00
C GLY A 62 -6.82 -10.39 6.60
N ARG A 63 -6.27 -11.40 5.93
CA ARG A 63 -5.11 -12.18 6.38
C ARG A 63 -3.79 -11.61 5.89
N TYR A 64 -3.65 -11.40 4.58
CA TYR A 64 -2.39 -10.94 3.98
C TYR A 64 -2.51 -9.52 3.46
N GLY A 65 -1.49 -8.69 3.66
CA GLY A 65 -1.43 -7.37 3.06
C GLY A 65 -0.06 -7.02 2.54
N LEU A 66 -0.02 -6.17 1.51
CA LEU A 66 1.21 -5.72 0.86
C LEU A 66 1.36 -4.22 1.01
N ALA A 67 2.48 -3.77 1.61
CA ALA A 67 2.88 -2.36 1.58
C ALA A 67 4.01 -2.21 0.56
N THR A 68 3.91 -1.25 -0.37
CA THR A 68 4.89 -1.09 -1.45
C THR A 68 5.05 0.37 -1.88
N MET A 69 6.25 0.73 -2.34
CA MET A 69 6.54 2.07 -2.84
C MET A 69 7.64 2.07 -3.89
N CYS A 70 7.50 2.97 -4.88
CA CYS A 70 8.59 3.38 -5.74
C CYS A 70 9.60 4.22 -4.96
N ILE A 71 10.84 4.20 -5.42
CA ILE A 71 11.94 4.98 -4.85
C ILE A 71 12.66 5.67 -6.01
N GLY A 72 13.15 6.89 -5.76
CA GLY A 72 13.96 7.62 -6.74
C GLY A 72 15.13 6.77 -7.25
N LEU A 73 15.63 7.08 -8.44
CA LEU A 73 16.71 6.33 -9.10
C LEU A 73 16.32 4.91 -9.54
N GLY A 74 15.03 4.66 -9.75
CA GLY A 74 14.54 3.42 -10.38
C GLY A 74 14.48 2.22 -9.44
N GLN A 75 14.30 2.45 -8.14
CA GLN A 75 14.19 1.39 -7.15
C GLN A 75 12.73 1.17 -6.72
N GLY A 76 12.47 0.03 -6.09
CA GLY A 76 11.19 -0.29 -5.48
C GLY A 76 11.39 -1.17 -4.25
N ILE A 77 10.47 -1.06 -3.29
CA ILE A 77 10.44 -1.92 -2.11
C ILE A 77 9.02 -2.38 -1.86
N ALA A 78 8.87 -3.65 -1.47
CA ALA A 78 7.61 -4.24 -1.09
C ALA A 78 7.79 -5.09 0.17
N VAL A 79 6.82 -5.06 1.07
CA VAL A 79 6.79 -5.84 2.30
C VAL A 79 5.44 -6.53 2.43
N LEU A 80 5.47 -7.86 2.59
CA LEU A 80 4.30 -8.68 2.84
C LEU A 80 4.09 -8.83 4.35
N PHE A 81 2.87 -8.59 4.80
CA PHE A 81 2.44 -8.79 6.18
C PHE A 81 1.38 -9.87 6.25
N GLU A 82 1.48 -10.73 7.26
CA GLU A 82 0.41 -11.62 7.68
C GLU A 82 -0.15 -11.11 9.01
N ARG A 83 -1.46 -10.92 9.09
CA ARG A 83 -2.10 -10.63 10.37
C ARG A 83 -2.06 -11.87 11.24
N VAL A 84 -1.19 -11.84 12.24
CA VAL A 84 -1.24 -12.79 13.37
C VAL A 84 -2.48 -12.49 14.22
N GLY A 85 -3.15 -13.53 14.69
CA GLY A 85 -4.46 -13.42 15.34
C GLY A 85 -4.48 -12.60 16.63
N ARG A 86 -5.68 -12.53 17.21
CA ARG A 86 -5.84 -12.78 18.65
C ARG A 86 -6.36 -14.20 18.80
#